data_AF-A0A1I5YGB1-F1
#
_entry.id   AF-A0A1I5YGB1-F1
#
_cell.length_a   1.000
_cell.length_b   1.000
_cell.length_c   1.000
_cell.angle_alpha   90.00
_cell.angle_beta   90.00
_cell.angle_gamma   90.00
#
_symmetry.space_group_name_H-M   'P 1'
#
loop_
_entity.id
_entity.type
_entity.pdbx_description
1 polymer ?
#
loop_
_entity_poly.entity_id
_entity_poly.type
_entity_poly.pdbx_seq_one_letter_code
_entity_poly.pdbx_strand_id
1 'polypeptide(L)'
;MTDSAVASATYTISEAPEPEPTPEPEKATKVEVEGLSDSDISDDLKGSGYTSVESIGTALETALSIETEEEKESSKLVDVKLMVSTDGGSTWTTATAENFPTGGIDVVLPYPDGTNGDEYSFSVAHMIGTSANGKTAGEIEKPGTTNTSSGISTHFNGLSPVMITWTKN
;
A
#
# COMPACT_ATOMS: atom_id res chain seq x y z
N MET A 1 47.45 -72.93 13.58
CA MET A 1 46.62 -71.77 13.95
C MET A 1 46.91 -70.67 12.96
N THR A 2 45.96 -70.36 12.08
CA THR A 2 45.70 -69.02 11.53
C THR A 2 44.35 -69.13 10.82
N ASP A 3 43.38 -68.51 11.47
CA ASP A 3 42.04 -68.22 10.98
C ASP A 3 42.07 -66.92 10.16
N SER A 4 40.95 -66.65 9.47
CA SER A 4 40.51 -65.35 8.93
C SER A 4 41.12 -64.90 7.59
N ALA A 5 40.37 -64.31 6.65
CA ALA A 5 38.93 -64.04 6.55
C ALA A 5 38.64 -63.70 5.07
N VAL A 6 37.44 -64.05 4.59
CA VAL A 6 36.94 -63.61 3.27
C VAL A 6 36.39 -62.19 3.44
N ALA A 7 36.99 -61.20 2.78
CA ALA A 7 36.49 -59.83 2.80
C ALA A 7 35.30 -59.70 1.84
N SER A 8 34.10 -59.52 2.39
CA SER A 8 32.93 -59.04 1.65
C SER A 8 33.07 -57.54 1.39
N ALA A 9 33.10 -57.14 0.12
CA ALA A 9 32.98 -55.75 -0.28
C ALA A 9 31.50 -55.34 -0.27
N THR A 10 31.13 -54.42 0.61
CA THR A 10 29.84 -53.73 0.57
C THR A 10 29.93 -52.56 -0.41
N TYR A 11 29.08 -52.55 -1.43
CA TYR A 11 28.86 -51.38 -2.29
C TYR A 11 27.78 -50.49 -1.67
N THR A 12 28.15 -49.29 -1.24
CA THR A 12 27.21 -48.23 -0.87
C THR A 12 26.73 -47.55 -2.15
N ILE A 13 25.43 -47.63 -2.44
CA ILE A 13 24.78 -46.80 -3.45
C ILE A 13 24.59 -45.42 -2.80
N SER A 14 25.30 -44.40 -3.28
CA SER A 14 25.05 -43.01 -2.92
C SER A 14 23.77 -42.55 -3.62
N GLU A 15 22.74 -42.27 -2.83
CA GLU A 15 21.54 -41.59 -3.30
C GLU A 15 21.93 -40.24 -3.91
N ALA A 16 21.45 -39.97 -5.12
CA ALA A 16 21.68 -38.68 -5.79
C ALA A 16 21.05 -37.57 -4.94
N PRO A 17 21.67 -36.38 -4.83
CA PRO A 17 21.09 -35.28 -4.08
C PRO A 17 19.71 -34.94 -4.67
N GLU A 18 18.71 -34.87 -3.80
CA GLU A 18 17.37 -34.38 -4.14
C GLU A 18 17.51 -32.98 -4.76
N PRO A 19 16.84 -32.67 -5.89
CA PRO A 19 16.97 -31.36 -6.50
C PRO A 19 16.50 -30.29 -5.52
N GLU A 20 17.33 -29.26 -5.30
CA GLU A 20 16.93 -28.13 -4.46
C GLU A 20 15.63 -27.51 -5.00
N PRO A 21 14.70 -27.11 -4.13
CA PRO A 21 13.46 -26.48 -4.57
C PRO A 21 13.80 -25.23 -5.37
N THR A 22 13.26 -25.14 -6.60
CA THR A 22 13.29 -23.91 -7.39
C THR A 22 12.69 -22.78 -6.54
N PRO A 23 13.36 -21.64 -6.33
CA PRO A 23 12.77 -20.55 -5.58
C PRO A 23 11.46 -20.13 -6.26
N GLU A 24 10.37 -20.09 -5.50
CA GLU A 24 9.13 -19.47 -5.99
C GLU A 24 9.44 -18.04 -6.44
N PRO A 25 8.82 -17.57 -7.54
CA PRO A 25 8.97 -16.17 -7.93
C PRO A 25 8.59 -15.27 -6.74
N GLU A 26 9.51 -14.39 -6.34
CA GLU A 26 9.32 -13.52 -5.19
C GLU A 26 8.12 -12.59 -5.44
N LYS A 27 7.12 -12.64 -4.56
CA LYS A 27 6.03 -11.66 -4.57
C LYS A 27 6.59 -10.30 -4.17
N ALA A 28 6.25 -9.26 -4.91
CA ALA A 28 6.68 -7.89 -4.64
C ALA A 28 5.48 -6.93 -4.59
N THR A 29 5.61 -5.85 -3.83
CA THR A 29 4.62 -4.78 -3.72
C THR A 29 5.26 -3.41 -3.90
N LYS A 30 4.52 -2.45 -4.45
CA LYS A 30 4.89 -1.03 -4.49
C LYS A 30 3.64 -0.16 -4.39
N VAL A 31 3.81 1.09 -4.00
CA VAL A 31 2.73 2.08 -3.97
C VAL A 31 2.91 3.07 -5.12
N GLU A 32 1.84 3.32 -5.87
CA GLU A 32 1.77 4.36 -6.88
C GLU A 32 0.84 5.47 -6.39
N VAL A 33 1.26 6.73 -6.57
CA VAL A 33 0.51 7.91 -6.14
C VAL A 33 0.32 8.82 -7.35
N GLU A 34 -0.93 9.13 -7.65
CA GLU A 34 -1.33 9.92 -8.81
C GLU A 34 -2.48 10.87 -8.47
N GLY A 35 -2.81 11.78 -9.39
CA GLY A 35 -3.97 12.66 -9.21
C GLY A 35 -5.27 11.87 -9.39
N LEU A 36 -6.25 12.11 -8.51
CA LEU A 36 -7.55 11.45 -8.61
C LEU A 36 -8.37 12.02 -9.78
N SER A 37 -8.94 11.14 -10.61
CA SER A 37 -9.94 11.50 -11.63
C SER A 37 -11.29 10.84 -11.36
N ASP A 38 -12.37 11.37 -11.96
CA ASP A 38 -13.71 10.77 -11.82
C ASP A 38 -13.79 9.32 -12.33
N SER A 39 -12.91 8.94 -13.27
CA SER A 39 -12.79 7.57 -13.77
C SER A 39 -12.15 6.60 -12.78
N ASP A 40 -11.38 7.09 -11.81
CA ASP A 40 -10.72 6.27 -10.78
C ASP A 40 -11.67 5.96 -9.60
N ILE A 41 -12.81 6.65 -9.52
CA ILE A 41 -13.80 6.43 -8.46
C ILE A 41 -14.41 5.04 -8.65
N SER A 42 -14.22 4.19 -7.64
CA SER A 42 -14.75 2.83 -7.60
C SER A 42 -16.29 2.81 -7.65
N ASP A 43 -16.85 1.68 -8.09
CA ASP A 43 -18.30 1.48 -8.08
C ASP A 43 -18.86 1.41 -6.66
N ASP A 44 -18.09 0.89 -5.70
CA ASP A 44 -18.42 0.89 -4.28
C ASP A 44 -18.59 2.31 -3.73
N LEU A 45 -17.65 3.21 -4.04
CA LEU A 45 -17.76 4.62 -3.63
C LEU A 45 -18.96 5.31 -4.28
N LYS A 46 -19.18 5.09 -5.58
CA LYS A 46 -20.37 5.59 -6.27
C LYS A 46 -21.65 5.09 -5.60
N GLY A 47 -21.68 3.80 -5.22
CA GLY A 47 -22.79 3.19 -4.49
C GLY A 47 -23.02 3.81 -3.10
N SER A 48 -21.96 4.33 -2.46
CA SER A 48 -22.03 5.06 -1.19
C SER A 48 -22.37 6.56 -1.34
N GLY A 49 -22.55 7.05 -2.56
CA GLY A 49 -22.95 8.44 -2.86
C GLY A 49 -21.80 9.38 -3.24
N TYR A 50 -20.56 8.91 -3.28
CA TYR A 50 -19.40 9.68 -3.73
C TYR A 50 -19.15 9.43 -5.21
N THR A 51 -19.75 10.26 -6.07
CA THR A 51 -19.76 10.05 -7.53
C THR A 51 -18.86 10.99 -8.31
N SER A 52 -18.15 11.90 -7.64
CA SER A 52 -17.24 12.87 -8.26
C SER A 52 -16.06 13.20 -7.36
N VAL A 53 -14.95 13.61 -7.96
CA VAL A 53 -13.75 14.11 -7.26
C VAL A 53 -14.12 15.25 -6.32
N GLU A 54 -15.04 16.13 -6.71
CA GLU A 54 -15.54 17.24 -5.89
C GLU A 54 -16.25 16.76 -4.61
N SER A 55 -17.14 15.76 -4.72
CA SER A 55 -17.86 15.22 -3.56
C SER A 55 -16.93 14.53 -2.56
N ILE A 56 -15.92 13.84 -3.08
CA ILE A 56 -14.84 13.22 -2.30
C ILE A 56 -13.99 14.29 -1.61
N GLY A 57 -13.53 15.29 -2.38
CA GLY A 57 -12.71 16.38 -1.88
C GLY A 57 -13.39 17.11 -0.74
N THR A 58 -14.65 17.49 -0.92
CA THR A 58 -15.45 18.17 0.12
C THR A 58 -15.54 17.36 1.42
N ALA A 59 -15.75 16.05 1.32
CA ALA A 59 -15.87 15.18 2.49
C ALA A 59 -14.55 15.04 3.25
N LEU A 60 -13.43 14.91 2.53
CA LEU A 60 -12.09 14.83 3.11
C LEU A 60 -11.62 16.17 3.68
N GLU A 61 -11.92 17.29 3.00
CA GLU A 61 -11.72 18.64 3.52
C GLU A 61 -12.45 18.84 4.85
N THR A 62 -13.73 18.46 4.90
CA THR A 62 -14.54 18.51 6.13
C THR A 62 -13.91 17.66 7.24
N ALA A 63 -13.43 16.45 6.92
CA ALA A 63 -12.83 15.55 7.89
C ALA A 63 -11.54 16.12 8.52
N LEU A 64 -10.78 16.91 7.75
CA LEU A 64 -9.56 17.59 8.15
C LEU A 64 -9.78 19.01 8.67
N SER A 65 -11.04 19.49 8.70
CA SER A 65 -11.40 20.86 9.10
C SER A 65 -10.72 21.93 8.23
N ILE A 66 -10.59 21.68 6.94
CA ILE A 66 -10.15 22.66 5.93
C ILE A 66 -11.34 23.56 5.59
N GLU A 67 -11.26 24.85 5.93
CA GLU A 67 -12.39 25.79 5.80
C GLU A 67 -12.07 26.98 4.89
N THR A 68 -10.79 27.31 4.72
CA THR A 68 -10.33 28.47 3.95
C THR A 68 -9.70 28.08 2.61
N GLU A 69 -9.69 29.01 1.66
CA GLU A 69 -9.02 28.78 0.37
C GLU A 69 -7.49 28.62 0.53
N GLU A 70 -6.87 29.27 1.52
CA GLU A 70 -5.44 29.09 1.83
C GLU A 70 -5.12 27.66 2.31
N GLU A 71 -5.98 27.09 3.14
CA GLU A 71 -5.86 25.69 3.59
C GLU A 71 -6.09 24.70 2.44
N LYS A 72 -7.01 25.01 1.50
CA LYS A 72 -7.22 24.21 0.29
C LYS A 72 -6.01 24.28 -0.65
N GLU A 73 -5.41 25.45 -0.84
CA GLU A 73 -4.16 25.63 -1.57
C GLU A 73 -2.99 24.86 -0.91
N SER A 74 -3.08 24.64 0.40
CA SER A 74 -2.15 23.81 1.18
C SER A 74 -2.63 22.37 1.35
N SER A 75 -3.43 21.88 0.40
CA SER A 75 -3.96 20.51 0.40
C SER A 75 -3.89 19.87 -0.99
N LYS A 76 -3.80 18.54 -1.02
CA LYS A 76 -3.71 17.75 -2.26
C LYS A 76 -4.49 16.46 -2.12
N LEU A 77 -5.44 16.27 -3.03
CA LEU A 77 -6.19 15.03 -3.20
C LEU A 77 -5.45 14.11 -4.18
N VAL A 78 -5.21 12.87 -3.77
CA VAL A 78 -4.48 11.87 -4.56
C VAL A 78 -5.18 10.51 -4.55
N ASP A 79 -4.92 9.76 -5.61
CA ASP A 79 -5.20 8.34 -5.73
C ASP A 79 -3.93 7.55 -5.37
N VAL A 80 -4.03 6.67 -4.38
CA VAL A 80 -2.95 5.81 -3.86
C VAL A 80 -3.27 4.36 -4.18
N LYS A 81 -2.53 3.75 -5.12
CA LYS A 81 -2.70 2.35 -5.53
C LYS A 81 -1.60 1.48 -4.97
N LEU A 82 -1.96 0.33 -4.36
CA LEU A 82 -1.03 -0.76 -4.10
C LEU A 82 -0.93 -1.59 -5.36
N MET A 83 0.28 -1.74 -5.88
CA MET A 83 0.57 -2.62 -6.99
C MET A 83 1.22 -3.89 -6.45
N VAL A 84 0.73 -5.03 -6.91
CA VAL A 84 1.21 -6.36 -6.55
C VAL A 84 1.82 -7.01 -7.78
N SER A 85 2.96 -7.67 -7.58
CA SER A 85 3.61 -8.50 -8.58
C SER A 85 3.77 -9.92 -8.05
N THR A 86 3.50 -10.91 -8.90
CA THR A 86 3.65 -12.34 -8.63
C THR A 86 4.83 -12.97 -9.38
N ASP A 87 5.58 -12.17 -10.13
CA ASP A 87 6.66 -12.59 -11.03
C ASP A 87 7.97 -11.80 -10.79
N GLY A 88 8.24 -11.46 -9.53
CA GLY A 88 9.47 -10.76 -9.14
C GLY A 88 9.55 -9.31 -9.63
N GLY A 89 8.42 -8.65 -9.87
CA GLY A 89 8.34 -7.26 -10.33
C GLY A 89 8.34 -7.10 -11.85
N SER A 90 8.20 -8.18 -12.62
CA SER A 90 8.16 -8.13 -14.09
C SER A 90 6.83 -7.58 -14.60
N THR A 91 5.72 -7.94 -13.93
CA THR A 91 4.38 -7.39 -14.16
C THR A 91 3.78 -6.90 -12.84
N TRP A 92 2.95 -5.86 -12.95
CA TRP A 92 2.32 -5.19 -11.82
C TRP A 92 0.83 -5.05 -12.08
N THR A 93 0.03 -5.47 -11.10
CA THR A 93 -1.43 -5.31 -11.12
C THR A 93 -1.89 -4.60 -9.88
N THR A 94 -2.89 -3.75 -9.99
CA THR A 94 -3.51 -3.10 -8.83
C THR A 94 -4.08 -4.14 -7.88
N ALA A 95 -3.86 -3.92 -6.59
CA ALA A 95 -4.43 -4.71 -5.53
C ALA A 95 -5.96 -4.64 -5.58
N THR A 96 -6.61 -5.75 -5.30
CA THR A 96 -8.06 -5.87 -5.13
C THR A 96 -8.36 -6.16 -3.66
N ALA A 97 -9.64 -6.11 -3.29
CA ALA A 97 -10.08 -6.50 -1.95
C ALA A 97 -9.58 -7.90 -1.52
N GLU A 98 -9.38 -8.82 -2.46
CA GLU A 98 -8.94 -10.19 -2.20
C GLU A 98 -7.46 -10.30 -1.84
N ASN A 99 -6.62 -9.37 -2.31
CA ASN A 99 -5.17 -9.40 -2.10
C ASN A 99 -4.64 -8.23 -1.27
N PHE A 100 -5.52 -7.31 -0.85
CA PHE A 100 -5.16 -6.23 0.06
C PHE A 100 -4.89 -6.76 1.48
N PRO A 101 -3.76 -6.41 2.12
CA PRO A 101 -3.41 -6.92 3.44
C PRO A 101 -4.50 -6.64 4.50
N THR A 102 -4.94 -7.69 5.22
CA THR A 102 -6.00 -7.56 6.24
C THR A 102 -5.62 -6.62 7.38
N GLY A 103 -4.32 -6.52 7.70
CA GLY A 103 -3.80 -5.61 8.72
C GLY A 103 -3.55 -4.19 8.23
N GLY A 104 -3.96 -3.84 7.00
CA GLY A 104 -3.59 -2.59 6.37
C GLY A 104 -2.15 -2.58 5.85
N ILE A 105 -1.72 -1.42 5.36
CA ILE A 105 -0.39 -1.23 4.77
C ILE A 105 0.23 0.08 5.28
N ASP A 106 1.51 0.00 5.64
CA ASP A 106 2.34 1.17 5.87
C ASP A 106 2.83 1.71 4.53
N VAL A 107 2.63 3.01 4.31
CA VAL A 107 3.04 3.69 3.08
C VAL A 107 3.85 4.93 3.41
N VAL A 108 4.74 5.30 2.48
CA VAL A 108 5.43 6.58 2.50
C VAL A 108 4.91 7.39 1.33
N LEU A 109 4.08 8.39 1.61
CA LEU A 109 3.59 9.33 0.61
C LEU A 109 4.69 10.36 0.32
N PRO A 110 4.92 10.71 -0.96
CA PRO A 110 5.88 11.77 -1.28
C PRO A 110 5.42 13.09 -0.68
N TYR A 111 6.38 13.95 -0.32
CA TYR A 111 6.06 15.31 0.07
C TYR A 111 5.38 16.06 -1.09
N PRO A 112 4.29 16.81 -0.81
CA PRO A 112 3.75 17.78 -1.76
C PRO A 112 4.84 18.75 -2.25
N ASP A 113 4.70 19.21 -3.50
CA ASP A 113 5.70 20.05 -4.15
C ASP A 113 6.00 21.31 -3.32
N GLY A 114 7.29 21.58 -3.09
CA GLY A 114 7.74 22.74 -2.30
C GLY A 114 7.65 22.58 -0.78
N THR A 115 7.30 21.38 -0.28
CA THR A 115 7.30 21.06 1.16
C THR A 115 8.44 20.11 1.53
N ASN A 116 8.66 19.89 2.83
CA ASN A 116 9.65 18.95 3.35
C ASN A 116 9.29 18.52 4.79
N GLY A 117 10.02 17.53 5.32
CA GLY A 117 9.76 16.98 6.66
C GLY A 117 10.22 17.83 7.85
N ASP A 118 11.05 18.85 7.63
CA ASP A 118 11.66 19.65 8.70
C ASP A 118 10.86 20.92 9.00
N GLU A 119 10.32 21.55 7.96
CA GLU A 119 9.65 22.85 8.03
C GLU A 119 8.12 22.75 8.00
N TYR A 120 7.56 21.57 7.73
CA TYR A 120 6.12 21.38 7.58
C TYR A 120 5.59 20.24 8.46
N SER A 121 4.37 20.42 8.94
CA SER A 121 3.54 19.41 9.56
C SER A 121 2.47 18.93 8.58
N PHE A 122 2.15 17.64 8.60
CA PHE A 122 1.22 17.03 7.65
C PHE A 122 0.10 16.29 8.37
N SER A 123 -1.13 16.42 7.86
CA SER A 123 -2.26 15.58 8.25
C SER A 123 -2.83 14.88 7.04
N VAL A 124 -3.42 13.71 7.27
CA VAL A 124 -3.99 12.87 6.22
C VAL A 124 -5.39 12.42 6.61
N ALA A 125 -6.30 12.47 5.64
CA ALA A 125 -7.57 11.76 5.69
C ALA A 125 -7.66 10.82 4.49
N HIS A 126 -8.15 9.61 4.74
CA HIS A 126 -8.32 8.57 3.74
C HIS A 126 -9.77 8.13 3.75
N MET A 127 -10.39 8.08 2.58
CA MET A 127 -11.72 7.53 2.39
C MET A 127 -11.58 6.13 1.81
N ILE A 128 -12.25 5.15 2.42
CA ILE A 128 -12.21 3.76 1.98
C ILE A 128 -12.83 3.66 0.58
N GLY A 129 -12.00 3.31 -0.42
CA GLY A 129 -12.44 3.20 -1.80
C GLY A 129 -13.22 1.93 -2.13
N THR A 130 -12.95 0.82 -1.46
CA THR A 130 -13.59 -0.47 -1.74
C THR A 130 -13.86 -1.17 -0.42
N SER A 131 -15.05 -1.76 -0.28
CA SER A 131 -15.42 -2.46 0.94
C SER A 131 -14.61 -3.75 1.05
N ALA A 132 -13.73 -3.82 2.05
CA ALA A 132 -12.83 -4.94 2.27
C ALA A 132 -12.37 -4.97 3.74
N ASN A 133 -11.93 -6.13 4.23
CA ASN A 133 -11.31 -6.27 5.57
C ASN A 133 -12.15 -5.67 6.73
N GLY A 134 -13.49 -5.72 6.63
CA GLY A 134 -14.39 -5.17 7.64
C GLY A 134 -14.56 -3.64 7.60
N LYS A 135 -14.06 -2.97 6.56
CA LYS A 135 -14.27 -1.56 6.25
C LYS A 135 -15.33 -1.41 5.16
N THR A 136 -16.13 -0.36 5.25
CA THR A 136 -17.16 -0.02 4.26
C THR A 136 -16.67 1.12 3.38
N ALA A 137 -16.94 1.04 2.08
CA ALA A 137 -16.66 2.16 1.19
C ALA A 137 -17.34 3.46 1.65
N GLY A 138 -16.63 4.57 1.55
CA GLY A 138 -17.07 5.88 2.00
C GLY A 138 -16.81 6.19 3.48
N GLU A 139 -16.39 5.21 4.30
CA GLU A 139 -15.85 5.48 5.63
C GLU A 139 -14.58 6.33 5.51
N ILE A 140 -14.40 7.30 6.43
CA ILE A 140 -13.21 8.14 6.47
C ILE A 140 -12.39 7.81 7.72
N GLU A 141 -11.11 7.53 7.52
CA GLU A 141 -10.12 7.41 8.58
C GLU A 141 -9.10 8.55 8.54
N LYS A 142 -8.57 8.90 9.71
CA LYS A 142 -7.55 9.94 9.89
C LYS A 142 -6.32 9.33 10.55
N PRO A 143 -5.50 8.61 9.77
CA PRO A 143 -4.34 7.95 10.33
C PRO A 143 -3.30 8.98 10.78
N GLY A 144 -2.50 8.59 11.77
CA GLY A 144 -1.35 9.38 12.18
C GLY A 144 -0.31 9.48 11.06
N THR A 145 0.45 10.56 11.06
CA THR A 145 1.53 10.82 10.12
C THR A 145 2.85 10.91 10.87
N THR A 146 3.95 10.55 10.22
CA THR A 146 5.31 10.77 10.72
C THR A 146 6.20 11.19 9.57
N ASN A 147 6.89 12.31 9.73
CA ASN A 147 7.87 12.78 8.75
C ASN A 147 9.10 11.87 8.76
N THR A 148 9.55 11.51 7.57
CA THR A 148 10.76 10.70 7.35
C THR A 148 11.65 11.40 6.33
N SER A 149 12.88 10.90 6.13
CA SER A 149 13.75 11.41 5.07
C SER A 149 13.19 11.24 3.66
N SER A 150 12.20 10.35 3.49
CA SER A 150 11.68 9.95 2.18
C SER A 150 10.25 10.41 1.91
N GLY A 151 9.59 11.05 2.88
CA GLY A 151 8.19 11.44 2.77
C GLY A 151 7.40 11.28 4.07
N ILE A 152 6.09 11.24 3.93
CA ILE A 152 5.11 11.16 5.01
C ILE A 152 4.77 9.68 5.22
N SER A 153 5.24 9.09 6.32
CA SER A 153 4.88 7.74 6.71
C SER A 153 3.49 7.73 7.35
N THR A 154 2.63 6.82 6.90
CA THR A 154 1.28 6.61 7.46
C THR A 154 0.80 5.18 7.23
N HIS A 155 -0.29 4.80 7.90
CA HIS A 155 -0.89 3.47 7.84
C HIS A 155 -2.32 3.54 7.33
N PHE A 156 -2.65 2.78 6.29
CA PHE A 156 -4.00 2.74 5.73
C PHE A 156 -4.64 1.35 5.83
N ASN A 157 -5.93 1.31 6.15
CA ASN A 157 -6.72 0.07 6.20
C ASN A 157 -7.42 -0.25 4.88
N GLY A 158 -7.21 0.58 3.88
CA GLY A 158 -7.70 0.45 2.52
C GLY A 158 -6.85 1.37 1.65
N LEU A 159 -7.31 1.60 0.43
CA LEU A 159 -6.69 2.56 -0.47
C LEU A 159 -7.75 3.49 -1.01
N SER A 160 -7.25 4.61 -1.54
CA SER A 160 -7.90 5.68 -2.29
C SER A 160 -9.36 5.99 -2.03
N PRO A 161 -9.72 7.28 -1.95
CA PRO A 161 -8.87 8.46 -2.15
C PRO A 161 -8.24 8.99 -0.86
N VAL A 162 -7.14 9.74 -0.98
CA VAL A 162 -6.40 10.31 0.15
C VAL A 162 -6.23 11.82 -0.02
N MET A 163 -6.58 12.58 1.02
CA MET A 163 -6.27 14.01 1.14
C MET A 163 -5.06 14.19 2.05
N ILE A 164 -4.04 14.90 1.56
CA ILE A 164 -2.89 15.35 2.32
C ILE A 164 -3.03 16.86 2.52
N THR A 165 -2.92 17.35 3.75
CA THR A 165 -2.87 18.79 4.05
C THR A 165 -1.62 19.11 4.84
N TRP A 166 -1.09 20.32 4.68
CA TRP A 166 0.16 20.73 5.31
C TRP A 166 0.11 22.15 5.86
N THR A 167 0.85 22.36 6.94
CA THR A 167 1.09 23.68 7.53
C THR A 167 2.58 23.89 7.72
N LYS A 168 3.04 25.12 7.50
CA LYS A 168 4.41 25.49 7.80
C LYS A 168 4.57 25.72 9.31
N ASN A 169 5.65 25.19 9.88
CA ASN A 169 5.99 25.31 11.31
C ASN A 169 6.51 26.70 11.68
#